data_AF-A0A9P7K931-F1
#
_entry.id   AF-A0A9P7K931-F1
#
_cell.length_a   1.000
_cell.length_b   1.000
_cell.length_c   1.000
_cell.angle_alpha   90.00
_cell.angle_beta   90.00
_cell.angle_gamma   90.00
#
_symmetry.space_group_name_H-M   'P 1'
#
loop_
_entity.id
_entity.type
_entity.pdbx_description
1 polymer ?
#
loop_
_entity_poly.entity_id
_entity_poly.type
_entity_poly.pdbx_seq_one_letter_code
_entity_poly.pdbx_strand_id
1 'polypeptide(L)'
;MIDHRLLLNTSGAGKTRLMLEGLCDEWGLYFTCRSGVDNIGSSDIQSITGFKSDLAEKYGYLQECGGFSREIPLDHSDRALLLTRNAQCTNRFFQAAITARILSFLLFLDAAQDHKEVPTQVKKKIWTLVQTNSQLLSWDDQPFSDLFSQLTAVLCHGDPEILRGATVEILNSCLEHIKANSLRCVIDEAQTAAETLPKAFHSTGEKPKHRPVLRALLAKWMSFQLGFVITGTSLNRDIVADALSSTVGKQPGIQTGITDVGKLFGPSDVRLYLEKYLDPEDIQNIARGELVRRACYWLTGRPRFTASYIEYLLHHGLKNPHRVLTKYIDHLTKFTPNDGEAWERMEVTKLTWEVGYPPRPFDFERIQ
;
A
#
# COMPACT_ATOMS: atom_id res chain seq x y z
N MET A 1 15.57 18.93 9.17
CA MET A 1 14.50 19.36 8.25
C MET A 1 13.74 18.11 7.85
N ILE A 2 12.42 18.10 8.02
CA ILE A 2 11.60 16.93 7.67
C ILE A 2 11.40 16.93 6.16
N ASP A 3 11.73 15.82 5.52
CA ASP A 3 11.64 15.67 4.06
C ASP A 3 10.33 14.99 3.67
N HIS A 4 9.66 15.52 2.65
CA HIS A 4 8.42 14.98 2.09
C HIS A 4 8.62 14.63 0.62
N ARG A 5 8.30 13.38 0.26
CA ARG A 5 8.51 12.85 -1.08
C ARG A 5 7.20 12.42 -1.71
N LEU A 6 7.10 12.61 -3.02
CA LEU A 6 5.98 12.15 -3.84
C LEU A 6 6.50 11.21 -4.92
N LEU A 7 5.85 10.05 -5.05
CA LEU A 7 6.24 8.99 -5.96
C LEU A 7 5.14 8.65 -6.96
N LEU A 8 5.32 9.05 -8.22
CA LEU A 8 4.29 8.91 -9.26
C LEU A 8 4.77 8.01 -10.38
N ASN A 9 4.20 6.82 -10.52
CA ASN A 9 4.56 5.92 -11.63
C ASN A 9 3.39 4.96 -11.93
N THR A 10 3.42 4.36 -13.12
CA THR A 10 2.43 3.37 -13.58
C THR A 10 2.28 2.18 -12.61
N SER A 11 1.11 1.53 -12.65
CA SER A 11 0.83 0.35 -11.83
C SER A 11 1.77 -0.81 -12.20
N GLY A 12 2.35 -1.47 -11.20
CA GLY A 12 3.30 -2.58 -11.43
C GLY A 12 4.74 -2.16 -11.73
N ALA A 13 5.07 -0.86 -11.65
CA ALA A 13 6.43 -0.34 -11.81
C ALA A 13 7.36 -0.55 -10.61
N GLY A 14 6.89 -1.21 -9.53
CA GLY A 14 7.70 -1.48 -8.33
C GLY A 14 7.66 -0.41 -7.24
N LYS A 15 6.73 0.56 -7.30
CA LYS A 15 6.57 1.61 -6.28
C LYS A 15 6.47 1.05 -4.86
N THR A 16 5.50 0.18 -4.60
CA THR A 16 5.28 -0.46 -3.30
C THR A 16 6.53 -1.19 -2.83
N ARG A 17 7.17 -1.99 -3.70
CA ARG A 17 8.43 -2.68 -3.39
C ARG A 17 9.51 -1.71 -2.92
N LEU A 18 9.73 -0.61 -3.65
CA LEU A 18 10.73 0.38 -3.28
C LEU A 18 10.43 1.04 -1.92
N MET A 19 9.16 1.31 -1.63
CA MET A 19 8.77 1.85 -0.32
C MET A 19 9.02 0.87 0.81
N LEU A 20 8.72 -0.41 0.59
CA LEU A 20 8.97 -1.47 1.58
C LEU A 20 10.47 -1.71 1.77
N GLU A 21 11.27 -1.67 0.70
CA GLU A 21 12.74 -1.72 0.81
C GLU A 21 13.27 -0.53 1.62
N GLY A 22 12.75 0.68 1.36
CA GLY A 22 13.08 1.87 2.16
C GLY A 22 12.71 1.73 3.64
N LEU A 23 11.56 1.13 3.96
CA LEU A 23 11.13 0.85 5.35
C LEU A 23 11.91 -0.31 6.00
N CYS A 24 12.54 -1.17 5.21
CA CYS A 24 13.50 -2.12 5.75
C CYS A 24 14.79 -1.42 6.20
N ASP A 25 15.19 -0.34 5.53
CA ASP A 25 16.41 0.42 5.84
C ASP A 25 16.21 1.55 6.85
N GLU A 26 15.01 2.13 6.93
CA GLU A 26 14.64 3.20 7.85
C GLU A 26 13.41 2.83 8.70
N TRP A 27 13.38 3.24 9.97
CA TRP A 27 12.19 3.06 10.79
C TRP A 27 11.03 3.92 10.26
N GLY A 28 9.85 3.32 10.12
CA GLY A 28 8.69 4.06 9.65
C GLY A 28 7.39 3.29 9.68
N LEU A 29 6.33 4.00 9.29
CA LEU A 29 4.96 3.54 9.27
C LEU A 29 4.51 3.34 7.82
N TYR A 30 3.78 2.26 7.54
CA TYR A 30 3.22 1.96 6.24
C TYR A 30 1.69 1.97 6.30
N PHE A 31 1.08 2.80 5.45
CA PHE A 31 -0.34 2.84 5.21
C PHE A 31 -0.61 2.63 3.72
N THR A 32 -1.68 1.91 3.40
CA THR A 32 -2.19 1.81 2.03
C THR A 32 -3.60 2.37 1.98
N CYS A 33 -3.91 3.13 0.92
CA CYS A 33 -5.30 3.53 0.65
C CYS A 33 -6.09 2.43 -0.09
N ARG A 34 -5.44 1.32 -0.50
CA ARG A 34 -6.06 0.23 -1.25
C ARG A 34 -5.46 -1.13 -0.84
N SER A 35 -6.20 -1.92 -0.07
CA SER A 35 -5.74 -3.26 0.38
C SER A 35 -6.17 -4.41 -0.56
N GLY A 36 -7.25 -4.25 -1.34
CA GLY A 36 -7.99 -5.39 -1.90
C GLY A 36 -7.49 -6.08 -3.19
N VAL A 37 -6.38 -5.66 -3.82
CA VAL A 37 -5.88 -6.35 -5.04
C VAL A 37 -4.78 -7.35 -4.72
N ASP A 38 -3.88 -6.98 -3.79
CA ASP A 38 -2.70 -7.78 -3.44
C ASP A 38 -2.70 -8.18 -1.94
N ASN A 39 -3.74 -7.81 -1.16
CA ASN A 39 -3.86 -7.99 0.30
C ASN A 39 -2.66 -7.45 1.11
N ILE A 40 -1.91 -6.51 0.54
CA ILE A 40 -0.78 -5.88 1.21
C ILE A 40 -1.30 -4.74 2.08
N GLY A 41 -0.91 -4.76 3.35
CA GLY A 41 -1.18 -3.70 4.31
C GLY A 41 -2.52 -3.83 5.01
N SER A 42 -2.71 -3.00 6.03
CA SER A 42 -3.98 -2.89 6.75
C SER A 42 -5.06 -2.24 5.87
N SER A 43 -6.30 -2.62 6.13
CA SER A 43 -7.52 -2.05 5.60
C SER A 43 -8.04 -0.85 6.39
N ASP A 44 -7.31 -0.35 7.40
CA ASP A 44 -7.73 0.76 8.29
C ASP A 44 -8.21 2.01 7.52
N ILE A 45 -7.43 2.53 6.59
CA ILE A 45 -7.80 3.71 5.78
C ILE A 45 -8.99 3.40 4.85
N GLN A 46 -9.02 2.21 4.26
CA GLN A 46 -10.12 1.78 3.40
C GLN A 46 -11.44 1.61 4.19
N SER A 47 -11.36 1.13 5.43
CA SER A 47 -12.49 0.90 6.34
C SER A 47 -13.08 2.23 6.82
N ILE A 48 -12.23 3.21 7.13
CA ILE A 48 -12.66 4.58 7.45
C ILE A 48 -13.44 5.19 6.28
N THR A 49 -12.94 5.02 5.06
CA THR A 49 -13.47 5.69 3.86
C THR A 49 -14.64 4.95 3.18
N GLY A 50 -14.81 3.65 3.45
CA GLY A 50 -16.01 2.87 3.09
C GLY A 50 -16.05 2.34 1.65
N PHE A 51 -14.92 1.94 1.04
CA PHE A 51 -14.83 1.61 -0.40
C PHE A 51 -15.27 0.18 -0.83
N LYS A 52 -15.84 -0.69 0.02
CA LYS A 52 -16.33 -2.00 -0.47
C LYS A 52 -17.77 -1.92 -0.97
N SER A 53 -17.96 -2.01 -2.28
CA SER A 53 -19.26 -1.93 -2.97
C SER A 53 -20.31 -2.99 -2.58
N ASP A 54 -19.96 -4.02 -1.81
CA ASP A 54 -20.94 -5.02 -1.33
C ASP A 54 -21.14 -5.01 0.21
N LEU A 55 -20.34 -4.23 0.94
CA LEU A 55 -20.43 -4.09 2.41
C LEU A 55 -20.59 -2.62 2.86
N ALA A 56 -20.52 -1.66 1.94
CA ALA A 56 -20.69 -0.22 2.17
C ALA A 56 -22.12 0.19 2.49
N GLU A 57 -23.10 -0.71 2.36
CA GLU A 57 -24.42 -0.53 2.99
C GLU A 57 -24.38 -0.74 4.51
N LYS A 58 -23.29 -1.31 5.07
CA LYS A 58 -23.30 -1.76 6.47
C LYS A 58 -22.29 -1.07 7.40
N TYR A 59 -21.03 -0.79 7.04
CA TYR A 59 -20.04 -0.37 8.05
C TYR A 59 -18.84 0.46 7.55
N GLY A 60 -19.03 1.64 6.95
CA GLY A 60 -17.95 2.64 6.90
C GLY A 60 -17.96 3.43 8.20
N TYR A 61 -16.87 3.47 8.98
CA TYR A 61 -16.91 4.16 10.29
C TYR A 61 -17.31 5.65 10.20
N LEU A 62 -17.02 6.31 9.07
CA LEU A 62 -17.51 7.67 8.82
C LEU A 62 -19.04 7.77 8.74
N GLN A 63 -19.75 6.72 8.32
CA GLN A 63 -21.23 6.68 8.29
C GLN A 63 -21.83 6.49 9.68
N GLU A 64 -21.12 5.81 10.58
CA GLU A 64 -21.52 5.66 11.99
C GLU A 64 -21.35 6.97 12.77
N CYS A 65 -20.42 7.82 12.32
CA CYS A 65 -20.33 9.19 12.77
C CYS A 65 -21.56 9.98 12.32
N GLY A 66 -22.56 10.04 13.20
CA GLY A 66 -23.79 10.81 12.99
C GLY A 66 -23.49 12.22 12.49
N GLY A 67 -23.99 12.54 11.28
CA GLY A 67 -23.84 13.86 10.67
C GLY A 67 -22.71 13.99 9.63
N PHE A 68 -22.04 12.90 9.23
CA PHE A 68 -21.18 12.91 8.05
C PHE A 68 -21.98 13.00 6.75
N SER A 69 -21.58 13.89 5.84
CA SER A 69 -22.19 14.07 4.52
C SER A 69 -21.23 13.67 3.40
N ARG A 70 -21.63 12.70 2.58
CA ARG A 70 -20.82 12.23 1.43
C ARG A 70 -20.72 13.25 0.29
N GLU A 71 -21.71 14.12 0.19
CA GLU A 71 -21.78 15.19 -0.80
C GLU A 71 -22.30 16.45 -0.13
N ILE A 72 -21.58 17.55 -0.28
CA ILE A 72 -21.99 18.88 0.17
C ILE A 72 -21.99 19.77 -1.06
N PRO A 73 -23.15 20.22 -1.56
CA PRO A 73 -23.21 21.19 -2.66
C PRO A 73 -22.49 22.50 -2.31
N LEU A 74 -21.93 23.19 -3.31
CA LEU A 74 -21.19 24.45 -3.10
C LEU A 74 -22.08 25.60 -2.62
N ASP A 75 -23.37 25.54 -2.96
CA ASP A 75 -24.43 26.51 -2.69
C ASP A 75 -25.33 26.12 -1.50
N HIS A 76 -25.00 25.03 -0.79
CA HIS A 76 -25.79 24.57 0.35
C HIS A 76 -25.81 25.60 1.50
N SER A 77 -26.99 25.87 2.08
CA SER A 77 -27.17 26.84 3.17
C SER A 77 -26.31 26.53 4.40
N ASP A 78 -26.34 25.27 4.84
CA ASP A 78 -25.57 24.79 6.01
C ASP A 78 -24.15 24.32 5.68
N ARG A 79 -23.59 24.73 4.54
CA ARG A 79 -22.29 24.24 4.03
C ARG A 79 -21.18 24.32 5.07
N ALA A 80 -21.07 25.42 5.81
CA ALA A 80 -20.03 25.60 6.82
C ALA A 80 -20.16 24.60 7.98
N LEU A 81 -21.39 24.34 8.43
CA LEU A 81 -21.68 23.36 9.47
C LEU A 81 -21.37 21.94 9.01
N LEU A 82 -21.80 21.57 7.80
CA LEU A 82 -21.55 20.24 7.22
C LEU A 82 -20.06 19.99 7.01
N LEU A 83 -19.32 20.99 6.50
CA LEU A 83 -17.86 20.89 6.35
C LEU A 83 -17.16 20.71 7.70
N THR A 84 -17.60 21.43 8.74
CA THR A 84 -17.06 21.32 10.09
C THR A 84 -17.30 19.91 10.65
N ARG A 85 -18.51 19.36 10.49
CA ARG A 85 -18.85 17.99 10.90
C ARG A 85 -18.01 16.96 10.16
N ASN A 86 -17.89 17.08 8.84
CA ASN A 86 -17.06 16.18 8.02
C ASN A 86 -15.59 16.20 8.44
N ALA A 87 -15.06 17.39 8.74
CA ALA A 87 -13.69 17.55 9.24
C ALA A 87 -13.53 16.92 10.63
N GLN A 88 -14.48 17.11 11.55
CA GLN A 88 -14.45 16.47 12.87
C GLN A 88 -14.45 14.94 12.77
N CYS A 89 -15.33 14.39 11.94
CA CYS A 89 -15.43 12.95 11.72
C CYS A 89 -14.11 12.40 11.16
N THR A 90 -13.62 12.96 10.05
CA THR A 90 -12.38 12.47 9.43
C THR A 90 -11.15 12.67 10.31
N ASN A 91 -11.03 13.80 11.02
CA ASN A 91 -9.92 14.06 11.93
C ASN A 91 -9.86 13.01 13.04
N ARG A 92 -11.01 12.64 13.62
CA ARG A 92 -11.10 11.59 14.65
C ARG A 92 -10.58 10.25 14.12
N PHE A 93 -11.06 9.82 12.96
CA PHE A 93 -10.66 8.52 12.40
C PHE A 93 -9.21 8.48 11.94
N PHE A 94 -8.74 9.51 11.23
CA PHE A 94 -7.36 9.57 10.79
C PHE A 94 -6.39 9.69 11.97
N GLN A 95 -6.79 10.37 13.04
CA GLN A 95 -6.01 10.37 14.27
C GLN A 95 -5.98 9.00 14.94
N ALA A 96 -7.12 8.29 15.00
CA ALA A 96 -7.16 6.94 15.53
C ALA A 96 -6.25 5.99 14.73
N ALA A 97 -6.28 6.05 13.39
CA ALA A 97 -5.45 5.21 12.54
C ALA A 97 -3.95 5.43 12.75
N ILE A 98 -3.50 6.68 12.80
CA ILE A 98 -2.08 6.96 13.03
C ILE A 98 -1.66 6.62 14.45
N THR A 99 -2.53 6.84 15.44
CA THR A 99 -2.27 6.47 16.84
C THR A 99 -2.17 4.97 17.01
N ALA A 100 -3.07 4.20 16.39
CA ALA A 100 -3.00 2.75 16.40
C ALA A 100 -1.65 2.25 15.88
N ARG A 101 -1.18 2.79 14.75
CA ARG A 101 0.10 2.40 14.15
C ARG A 101 1.30 2.78 15.02
N ILE A 102 1.30 3.98 15.60
CA ILE A 102 2.38 4.46 16.48
C ILE A 102 2.40 3.69 17.80
N LEU A 103 1.25 3.39 18.39
CA LEU A 103 1.14 2.58 19.61
C LEU A 103 1.64 1.15 19.37
N SER A 104 1.19 0.50 18.30
CA SER A 104 1.71 -0.81 17.92
C SER A 104 3.21 -0.79 17.66
N PHE A 105 3.73 0.31 17.10
CA PHE A 105 5.17 0.47 16.91
C PHE A 105 5.92 0.59 18.24
N LEU A 106 5.41 1.35 19.22
CA LEU A 106 6.00 1.43 20.55
C LEU A 106 6.07 0.06 21.21
N LEU A 107 4.95 -0.68 21.20
CA LEU A 107 4.90 -2.03 21.76
C LEU A 107 5.87 -3.00 21.04
N PHE A 108 6.01 -2.87 19.72
CA PHE A 108 7.01 -3.61 18.97
C PHE A 108 8.44 -3.25 19.41
N LEU A 109 8.74 -1.96 19.59
CA LEU A 109 10.05 -1.51 20.04
C LEU A 109 10.36 -2.06 21.44
N ASP A 110 9.40 -2.02 22.35
CA ASP A 110 9.54 -2.54 23.72
C ASP A 110 9.85 -4.03 23.69
N ALA A 111 9.05 -4.83 22.98
CA ALA A 111 9.30 -6.26 22.82
C ALA A 111 10.66 -6.52 22.14
N ALA A 112 11.04 -5.70 21.16
CA ALA A 112 12.30 -5.85 20.46
C ALA A 112 13.54 -5.46 21.31
N GLN A 113 13.37 -4.74 22.43
CA GLN A 113 14.49 -4.43 23.34
C GLN A 113 14.99 -5.67 24.07
N ASP A 114 14.11 -6.64 24.35
CA ASP A 114 14.46 -7.89 25.02
C ASP A 114 15.30 -8.81 24.11
N HIS A 115 15.22 -8.61 22.80
CA HIS A 115 15.94 -9.37 21.77
C HIS A 115 17.21 -8.66 21.28
N LYS A 116 18.19 -8.44 22.16
CA LYS A 116 19.42 -7.68 21.84
C LYS A 116 20.31 -8.35 20.81
N GLU A 117 20.22 -9.67 20.70
CA GLU A 117 20.93 -10.51 19.74
C GLU A 117 20.45 -10.28 18.29
N VAL A 118 19.21 -9.82 18.11
CA VAL A 118 18.65 -9.60 16.77
C VAL A 118 19.15 -8.26 16.23
N PRO A 119 19.82 -8.24 15.05
CA PRO A 119 20.30 -6.99 14.46
C PRO A 119 19.15 -6.01 14.18
N THR A 120 19.40 -4.71 14.37
CA THR A 120 18.40 -3.64 14.11
C THR A 120 17.81 -3.73 12.71
N GLN A 121 18.62 -4.09 11.71
CA GLN A 121 18.15 -4.25 10.33
C GLN A 121 17.12 -5.39 10.18
N VAL A 122 17.27 -6.47 10.94
CA VAL A 122 16.30 -7.56 10.98
C VAL A 122 15.02 -7.11 11.68
N LYS A 123 15.13 -6.34 12.77
CA LYS A 123 13.97 -5.77 13.47
C LYS A 123 13.14 -4.84 12.57
N LYS A 124 13.79 -3.98 11.77
CA LYS A 124 13.12 -3.13 10.76
C LYS A 124 12.36 -3.95 9.73
N LYS A 125 12.95 -5.05 9.24
CA LYS A 125 12.30 -5.99 8.31
C LYS A 125 11.09 -6.66 8.94
N ILE A 126 11.20 -7.14 10.19
CA ILE A 126 10.07 -7.74 10.92
C ILE A 126 8.95 -6.72 11.10
N TRP A 127 9.26 -5.49 11.51
CA TRP A 127 8.28 -4.42 11.64
C TRP A 127 7.60 -4.10 10.31
N THR A 128 8.36 -4.02 9.22
CA THR A 128 7.81 -3.82 7.88
C THR A 128 6.87 -4.97 7.49
N LEU A 129 7.29 -6.21 7.75
CA LEU A 129 6.50 -7.41 7.47
C LEU A 129 5.15 -7.39 8.20
N VAL A 130 5.16 -7.08 9.50
CA VAL A 130 3.95 -6.92 10.32
C VAL A 130 2.99 -5.88 9.73
N GLN A 131 3.52 -4.76 9.21
CA GLN A 131 2.68 -3.73 8.61
C GLN A 131 2.10 -4.14 7.24
N THR A 132 2.83 -4.94 6.47
CA THR A 132 2.38 -5.48 5.18
C THR A 132 1.42 -6.66 5.31
N ASN A 133 1.49 -7.39 6.42
CA ASN A 133 0.59 -8.49 6.74
C ASN A 133 0.16 -8.38 8.20
N SER A 134 -0.85 -7.56 8.46
CA SER A 134 -1.34 -7.30 9.81
C SER A 134 -1.99 -8.52 10.47
N GLN A 135 -2.28 -9.57 9.70
CA GLN A 135 -2.79 -10.84 10.20
C GLN A 135 -1.72 -11.64 10.94
N LEU A 136 -0.42 -11.33 10.76
CA LEU A 136 0.64 -11.97 11.55
C LEU A 136 0.50 -11.72 13.06
N LEU A 137 -0.28 -10.72 13.45
CA LEU A 137 -0.57 -10.39 14.84
C LEU A 137 -1.95 -10.85 15.31
N SER A 138 -2.70 -11.65 14.54
CA SER A 138 -3.98 -12.20 14.99
C SER A 138 -3.76 -13.31 16.02
N TRP A 139 -4.46 -13.23 17.15
CA TRP A 139 -4.26 -14.13 18.31
C TRP A 139 -5.24 -15.30 18.39
N ASP A 140 -6.27 -15.38 17.53
CA ASP A 140 -7.32 -16.40 17.60
C ASP A 140 -7.48 -17.20 16.30
N ASP A 141 -8.14 -18.37 16.41
CA ASP A 141 -8.70 -19.17 15.30
C ASP A 141 -9.76 -18.40 14.46
N GLN A 142 -9.92 -17.09 14.68
CA GLN A 142 -10.67 -16.18 13.83
C GLN A 142 -9.77 -15.80 12.64
N PRO A 143 -9.98 -16.41 11.45
CA PRO A 143 -9.20 -16.03 10.30
C PRO A 143 -9.51 -14.56 9.96
N PHE A 144 -8.48 -13.79 9.60
CA PHE A 144 -8.57 -12.44 9.02
C PHE A 144 -8.83 -11.25 9.97
N SER A 145 -8.31 -11.28 11.20
CA SER A 145 -8.39 -10.12 12.09
C SER A 145 -7.25 -9.11 11.81
N ASP A 146 -7.57 -7.98 11.16
CA ASP A 146 -6.61 -6.88 10.93
C ASP A 146 -6.44 -6.05 12.20
N LEU A 147 -5.34 -6.26 12.93
CA LEU A 147 -5.11 -5.63 14.24
C LEU A 147 -5.15 -4.09 14.18
N PHE A 148 -4.53 -3.49 13.15
CA PHE A 148 -4.49 -2.03 13.05
C PHE A 148 -5.89 -1.45 12.81
N SER A 149 -6.70 -2.13 11.99
CA SER A 149 -8.10 -1.73 11.76
C SER A 149 -8.94 -1.86 13.04
N GLN A 150 -8.75 -2.93 13.82
CA GLN A 150 -9.43 -3.12 15.10
C GLN A 150 -9.03 -2.07 16.15
N LEU A 151 -7.73 -1.81 16.31
CA LEU A 151 -7.25 -0.76 17.22
C LEU A 151 -7.76 0.62 16.79
N THR A 152 -7.78 0.89 15.49
CA THR A 152 -8.35 2.14 14.94
C THR A 152 -9.83 2.28 15.32
N ALA A 153 -10.61 1.20 15.22
CA ALA A 153 -12.01 1.17 15.61
C ALA A 153 -12.20 1.48 17.10
N VAL A 154 -11.38 0.90 17.97
CA VAL A 154 -11.46 1.17 19.42
C VAL A 154 -11.08 2.62 19.72
N LEU A 155 -9.97 3.10 19.16
CA LEU A 155 -9.43 4.44 19.42
C LEU A 155 -10.32 5.56 18.88
N CYS A 156 -11.12 5.31 17.84
CA CYS A 156 -11.99 6.33 17.26
C CYS A 156 -13.11 6.78 18.22
N HIS A 157 -13.49 5.95 19.18
CA HIS A 157 -14.47 6.30 20.20
C HIS A 157 -13.88 7.15 21.34
N GLY A 158 -12.56 7.32 21.36
CA GLY A 158 -11.86 8.16 22.33
C GLY A 158 -12.15 9.66 22.16
N ASP A 159 -11.84 10.41 23.21
CA ASP A 159 -11.80 11.87 23.17
C ASP A 159 -10.68 12.33 22.21
N PRO A 160 -10.97 13.18 21.20
CA PRO A 160 -9.98 13.59 20.22
C PRO A 160 -8.77 14.35 20.79
N GLU A 161 -8.94 15.14 21.86
CA GLU A 161 -7.84 15.91 22.44
C GLU A 161 -6.96 15.04 23.32
N ILE A 162 -7.56 14.14 24.12
CA ILE A 162 -6.80 13.14 24.88
C ILE A 162 -6.03 12.25 23.93
N LEU A 163 -6.68 11.74 22.88
CA LEU A 163 -6.03 10.91 21.88
C LEU A 163 -4.87 11.66 21.23
N ARG A 164 -4.96 12.98 21.04
CA ARG A 164 -3.94 13.79 20.36
C ARG A 164 -2.71 13.94 21.24
N GLY A 165 -2.92 14.23 22.51
CA GLY A 165 -1.86 14.26 23.52
C GLY A 165 -1.13 12.92 23.55
N ALA A 166 -1.89 11.82 23.66
CA ALA A 166 -1.34 10.47 23.66
C ALA A 166 -0.56 10.17 22.37
N THR A 167 -1.07 10.53 21.17
CA THR A 167 -0.34 10.30 19.91
C THR A 167 1.05 10.95 19.94
N VAL A 168 1.14 12.20 20.42
CA VAL A 168 2.39 12.95 20.47
C VAL A 168 3.36 12.36 21.50
N GLU A 169 2.87 12.01 22.68
CA GLU A 169 3.67 11.39 23.74
C GLU A 169 4.24 10.02 23.31
N ILE A 170 3.41 9.16 22.72
CA ILE A 170 3.82 7.85 22.22
C ILE A 170 4.81 8.02 21.06
N LEU A 171 4.58 8.98 20.15
CA LEU A 171 5.51 9.28 19.06
C LEU A 171 6.88 9.70 19.59
N ASN A 172 6.93 10.60 20.58
CA ASN A 172 8.19 11.03 21.19
C ASN A 172 8.92 9.85 21.84
N SER A 173 8.19 8.99 22.55
CA SER A 173 8.75 7.76 23.15
C SER A 173 9.36 6.84 22.08
N CYS A 174 8.67 6.64 20.96
CA CYS A 174 9.20 5.90 19.81
C CYS A 174 10.50 6.52 19.28
N LEU A 175 10.53 7.85 19.09
CA LEU A 175 11.69 8.58 18.58
C LEU A 175 12.90 8.47 19.51
N GLU A 176 12.69 8.51 20.82
CA GLU A 176 13.71 8.26 21.84
C GLU A 176 14.26 6.83 21.75
N HIS A 177 13.37 5.83 21.63
CA HIS A 177 13.76 4.42 21.49
C HIS A 177 14.65 4.17 20.28
N ILE A 178 14.35 4.78 19.13
CA ILE A 178 15.13 4.61 17.91
C ILE A 178 16.26 5.63 17.74
N LYS A 179 16.38 6.59 18.66
CA LYS A 179 17.35 7.70 18.61
C LYS A 179 17.31 8.47 17.28
N ALA A 180 16.11 8.82 16.82
CA ALA A 180 15.89 9.54 15.57
C ALA A 180 15.06 10.81 15.78
N ASN A 181 15.22 11.78 14.88
CA ASN A 181 14.47 13.04 14.93
C ASN A 181 13.08 12.96 14.28
N SER A 182 12.82 11.92 13.48
CA SER A 182 11.55 11.73 12.78
C SER A 182 11.38 10.29 12.32
N LEU A 183 10.14 9.83 12.24
CA LEU A 183 9.77 8.57 11.58
C LEU A 183 9.36 8.82 10.13
N ARG A 184 9.63 7.84 9.25
CA ARG A 184 9.04 7.83 7.92
C ARG A 184 7.57 7.43 8.00
N CYS A 185 6.74 8.01 7.14
CA CYS A 185 5.34 7.65 7.00
C CYS A 185 4.99 7.47 5.52
N VAL A 186 4.81 6.23 5.09
CA VAL A 186 4.45 5.89 3.72
C VAL A 186 2.94 5.87 3.58
N ILE A 187 2.43 6.58 2.57
CA ILE A 187 1.02 6.55 2.15
C ILE A 187 0.99 5.99 0.72
N ASP A 188 0.75 4.70 0.61
CA ASP A 188 0.78 3.96 -0.65
C ASP A 188 -0.59 4.00 -1.37
N GLU A 189 -0.56 3.99 -2.69
CA GLU A 189 -1.76 4.00 -3.56
C GLU A 189 -2.73 5.17 -3.25
N ALA A 190 -2.19 6.34 -2.92
CA ALA A 190 -2.94 7.51 -2.46
C ALA A 190 -3.97 8.04 -3.48
N GLN A 191 -3.87 7.66 -4.76
CA GLN A 191 -4.91 7.98 -5.75
C GLN A 191 -6.28 7.43 -5.35
N THR A 192 -6.34 6.30 -4.63
CA THR A 192 -7.61 5.77 -4.14
C THR A 192 -8.27 6.74 -3.16
N ALA A 193 -7.52 7.34 -2.24
CA ALA A 193 -8.05 8.40 -1.37
C ALA A 193 -8.32 9.72 -2.12
N ALA A 194 -7.62 9.99 -3.23
CA ALA A 194 -7.88 11.17 -4.07
C ALA A 194 -9.16 11.04 -4.91
N GLU A 195 -9.59 9.82 -5.20
CA GLU A 195 -10.82 9.52 -5.94
C GLU A 195 -12.01 9.28 -4.98
N THR A 196 -11.74 9.11 -3.69
CA THR A 196 -12.75 8.81 -2.67
C THR A 196 -13.35 10.06 -2.04
N LEU A 197 -14.69 10.03 -1.86
CA LEU A 197 -15.49 11.13 -1.30
C LEU A 197 -15.19 12.49 -1.97
N PRO A 198 -15.20 12.56 -3.32
CA PRO A 198 -14.70 13.73 -4.05
C PRO A 198 -15.47 15.01 -3.75
N LYS A 199 -16.72 14.90 -3.28
CA LYS A 199 -17.63 16.02 -2.98
C LYS A 199 -17.92 16.23 -1.49
N ALA A 200 -17.23 15.52 -0.60
CA ALA A 200 -17.46 15.64 0.85
C ALA A 200 -16.73 16.84 1.47
N PHE A 201 -15.75 17.43 0.77
CA PHE A 201 -14.95 18.55 1.29
C PHE A 201 -14.83 19.68 0.27
N HIS A 202 -14.52 20.88 0.77
CA HIS A 202 -14.31 22.09 -0.03
C HIS A 202 -13.00 22.80 0.33
N SER A 203 -12.44 23.55 -0.63
CA SER A 203 -11.39 24.53 -0.37
C SER A 203 -11.95 25.76 0.33
N THR A 204 -11.16 26.35 1.22
CA THR A 204 -11.43 27.64 1.86
C THR A 204 -10.93 28.76 0.94
N GLY A 205 -11.82 29.39 0.18
CA GLY A 205 -11.48 30.50 -0.71
C GLY A 205 -12.72 31.12 -1.37
N GLU A 206 -12.55 32.27 -2.01
CA GLU A 206 -13.63 33.04 -2.66
C GLU A 206 -14.42 32.21 -3.68
N LYS A 207 -13.74 31.29 -4.39
CA LYS A 207 -14.34 30.29 -5.26
C LYS A 207 -14.08 28.89 -4.69
N PRO A 208 -14.95 28.38 -3.81
CA PRO A 208 -14.78 27.07 -3.20
C PRO A 208 -14.83 25.98 -4.29
N LYS A 209 -13.93 25.02 -4.18
CA LYS A 209 -13.85 23.86 -5.07
C LYS A 209 -13.93 22.60 -4.25
N HIS A 210 -14.52 21.55 -4.81
CA HIS A 210 -14.50 20.23 -4.21
C HIS A 210 -13.08 19.72 -3.95
N ARG A 211 -12.94 18.96 -2.86
CA ARG A 211 -11.70 18.35 -2.40
C ARG A 211 -11.95 16.91 -1.98
N PRO A 212 -11.05 15.98 -2.33
CA PRO A 212 -11.20 14.59 -1.93
C PRO A 212 -10.74 14.36 -0.49
N VAL A 213 -11.06 13.18 0.05
CA VAL A 213 -10.69 12.80 1.42
C VAL A 213 -9.18 12.76 1.66
N LEU A 214 -8.37 12.53 0.62
CA LEU A 214 -6.90 12.63 0.72
C LEU A 214 -6.43 13.95 1.34
N ARG A 215 -7.09 15.07 1.06
CA ARG A 215 -6.73 16.36 1.69
C ARG A 215 -6.91 16.32 3.20
N ALA A 216 -8.02 15.75 3.68
CA ALA A 216 -8.30 15.65 5.11
C ALA A 216 -7.31 14.72 5.82
N LEU A 217 -6.97 13.58 5.20
CA LEU A 217 -5.94 12.66 5.67
C LEU A 217 -4.60 13.37 5.86
N LEU A 218 -4.11 14.01 4.79
CA LEU A 218 -2.81 14.70 4.79
C LEU A 218 -2.78 15.85 5.79
N ALA A 219 -3.82 16.70 5.80
CA ALA A 219 -3.91 17.82 6.72
C ALA A 219 -3.88 17.36 8.19
N LYS A 220 -4.54 16.24 8.52
CA LYS A 220 -4.49 15.71 9.88
C LYS A 220 -3.11 15.16 10.22
N TRP A 221 -2.52 14.35 9.34
CA TRP A 221 -1.28 13.64 9.66
C TRP A 221 -0.04 14.52 9.65
N MET A 222 -0.02 15.58 8.86
CA MET A 222 1.12 16.53 8.81
C MET A 222 1.35 17.25 10.14
N SER A 223 0.33 17.32 11.00
CA SER A 223 0.50 17.87 12.36
C SER A 223 1.46 17.07 13.25
N PHE A 224 1.79 15.82 12.89
CA PHE A 224 2.66 14.94 13.68
C PHE A 224 4.14 14.97 13.26
N GLN A 225 4.58 15.91 12.42
CA GLN A 225 6.00 16.13 12.07
C GLN A 225 6.72 14.86 11.53
N LEU A 226 6.02 14.02 10.76
CA LEU A 226 6.55 12.81 10.16
C LEU A 226 7.17 13.06 8.78
N GLY A 227 8.16 12.25 8.39
CA GLY A 227 8.74 12.26 7.04
C GLY A 227 7.88 11.49 6.04
N PHE A 228 6.97 12.17 5.35
CA PHE A 228 6.03 11.52 4.43
C PHE A 228 6.65 11.06 3.11
N VAL A 229 6.24 9.87 2.67
CA VAL A 229 6.42 9.39 1.29
C VAL A 229 5.07 8.97 0.73
N ILE A 230 4.56 9.73 -0.22
CA ILE A 230 3.23 9.51 -0.80
C ILE A 230 3.40 8.86 -2.17
N THR A 231 2.73 7.75 -2.44
CA THR A 231 2.78 7.11 -3.76
C THR A 231 1.43 7.19 -4.48
N GLY A 232 1.47 7.14 -5.81
CA GLY A 232 0.27 6.88 -6.59
C GLY A 232 0.54 6.68 -8.06
N THR A 233 -0.48 6.24 -8.80
CA THR A 233 -0.39 6.05 -10.25
C THR A 233 -0.81 7.28 -11.06
N SER A 234 -1.93 7.89 -10.69
CA SER A 234 -2.58 9.00 -11.40
C SER A 234 -2.90 10.17 -10.45
N LEU A 235 -2.01 10.42 -9.48
CA LEU A 235 -2.27 11.42 -8.45
C LEU A 235 -1.97 12.84 -8.96
N ASN A 236 -2.95 13.72 -8.88
CA ASN A 236 -2.76 15.14 -9.22
C ASN A 236 -1.84 15.80 -8.19
N ARG A 237 -0.68 16.28 -8.65
CA ARG A 237 0.34 16.95 -7.83
C ARG A 237 -0.22 18.17 -7.08
N ASP A 238 -1.15 18.89 -7.69
CA ASP A 238 -1.74 20.09 -7.10
C ASP A 238 -2.59 19.74 -5.87
N ILE A 239 -3.25 18.58 -5.85
CA ILE A 239 -4.03 18.13 -4.69
C ILE A 239 -3.11 17.88 -3.49
N VAL A 240 -1.96 17.25 -3.73
CA VAL A 240 -0.97 16.96 -2.68
C VAL A 240 -0.29 18.25 -2.22
N ALA A 241 0.13 19.10 -3.16
CA ALA A 241 0.77 20.38 -2.87
C ALA A 241 -0.16 21.34 -2.12
N ASP A 242 -1.44 21.42 -2.49
CA ASP A 242 -2.46 22.22 -1.82
C ASP A 242 -2.73 21.71 -0.38
N ALA A 243 -2.74 20.40 -0.18
CA ALA A 243 -2.84 19.82 1.17
C ALA A 243 -1.63 20.16 2.05
N LEU A 244 -0.42 20.15 1.48
CA LEU A 244 0.82 20.46 2.20
C LEU A 244 0.98 21.95 2.51
N SER A 245 0.67 22.82 1.54
CA SER A 245 0.83 24.27 1.67
C SER A 245 -0.12 24.87 2.71
N SER A 246 -1.26 24.22 2.95
CA SER A 246 -2.30 24.69 3.86
C SER A 246 -2.05 24.36 5.33
N THR A 247 -1.08 23.47 5.66
CA THR A 247 -1.06 22.80 6.97
C THR A 247 0.10 23.22 7.88
N VAL A 248 1.20 23.76 7.35
CA VAL A 248 2.35 24.22 8.16
C VAL A 248 2.97 25.46 7.54
N GLY A 249 3.19 26.50 8.35
CA GLY A 249 3.86 27.73 7.92
C GLY A 249 5.18 27.45 7.22
N LYS A 250 5.21 27.70 5.91
CA LYS A 250 6.40 27.87 5.04
C LYS A 250 7.57 26.91 5.31
N GLN A 251 7.33 25.59 5.43
CA GLN A 251 8.41 24.61 5.22
C GLN A 251 8.57 24.31 3.72
N PRO A 252 9.79 24.05 3.23
CA PRO A 252 10.04 23.86 1.80
C PRO A 252 9.19 22.69 1.30
N GLY A 253 8.45 22.94 0.21
CA GLY A 253 7.49 22.00 -0.36
C GLY A 253 8.10 20.65 -0.75
N ILE A 254 7.24 19.70 -1.11
CA ILE A 254 7.62 18.36 -1.60
C ILE A 254 8.86 18.46 -2.48
N GLN A 255 9.93 17.74 -2.13
CA GLN A 255 11.04 17.59 -3.04
C GLN A 255 10.53 16.83 -4.27
N THR A 256 10.49 17.55 -5.39
CA THR A 256 10.24 17.12 -6.79
C THR A 256 9.74 15.69 -6.92
N GLY A 257 8.45 15.53 -7.23
CA GLY A 257 7.84 14.21 -7.40
C GLY A 257 8.69 13.29 -8.27
N ILE A 258 9.26 12.26 -7.65
CA ILE A 258 10.11 11.27 -8.30
C ILE A 258 9.16 10.45 -9.17
N THR A 259 9.22 10.68 -10.48
CA THR A 259 8.42 9.94 -11.47
C THR A 259 9.11 8.69 -11.98
N ASP A 260 10.43 8.63 -11.83
CA ASP A 260 11.24 7.53 -12.30
C ASP A 260 11.71 6.69 -11.11
N VAL A 261 11.00 5.59 -10.87
CA VAL A 261 11.30 4.64 -9.79
C VAL A 261 11.49 3.22 -10.27
N GLY A 262 11.62 3.06 -11.59
CA GLY A 262 11.74 1.73 -12.15
C GLY A 262 12.27 1.80 -13.56
N LYS A 263 13.51 1.36 -13.71
CA LYS A 263 13.98 0.81 -14.98
C LYS A 263 12.99 -0.29 -15.39
N LEU A 264 12.54 -0.28 -16.64
CA LEU A 264 11.85 -1.43 -17.21
C LEU A 264 12.71 -2.67 -16.95
N PHE A 265 12.12 -3.74 -16.42
CA PHE A 265 12.79 -5.02 -16.26
C PHE A 265 13.24 -5.49 -17.64
N GLY A 266 14.54 -5.39 -17.91
CA GLY A 266 15.12 -5.96 -19.11
C GLY A 266 15.26 -7.47 -18.97
N PRO A 267 15.60 -8.18 -20.06
CA PRO A 267 15.86 -9.62 -20.03
C PRO A 267 16.84 -10.04 -18.93
N SER A 268 17.90 -9.26 -18.70
CA SER A 268 18.88 -9.55 -17.64
C SER A 268 18.29 -9.42 -16.24
N ASP A 269 17.38 -8.46 -16.02
CA ASP A 269 16.73 -8.23 -14.72
C ASP A 269 15.73 -9.37 -14.41
N VAL A 270 14.98 -9.83 -15.43
CA VAL A 270 14.10 -11.01 -15.33
C VAL A 270 14.91 -12.24 -14.95
N ARG A 271 16.02 -12.50 -15.66
CA ARG A 271 16.92 -13.62 -15.37
C ARG A 271 17.43 -13.61 -13.94
N LEU A 272 18.02 -12.50 -13.50
CA LEU A 272 18.52 -12.34 -12.13
C LEU A 272 17.42 -12.51 -11.08
N TYR A 273 16.18 -12.18 -11.41
CA TYR A 273 15.06 -12.39 -10.50
C TYR A 273 14.69 -13.88 -10.40
N LEU A 274 14.61 -14.60 -11.51
CA LEU A 274 14.32 -16.04 -11.54
C LEU A 274 15.39 -16.86 -10.80
N GLU A 275 16.67 -16.50 -10.98
CA GLU A 275 17.82 -17.16 -10.37
C GLU A 275 17.82 -17.10 -8.82
N LYS A 276 17.01 -16.24 -8.20
CA LYS A 276 16.84 -16.19 -6.74
C LYS A 276 15.96 -17.32 -6.18
N TYR A 277 15.11 -17.91 -7.02
CA TYR A 277 14.10 -18.88 -6.60
C TYR A 277 14.30 -20.26 -7.24
N LEU A 278 15.14 -20.34 -8.26
CA LEU A 278 15.48 -21.58 -8.95
C LEU A 278 16.88 -22.01 -8.51
N ASP A 279 17.04 -23.28 -8.12
CA ASP A 279 18.33 -23.80 -7.68
C ASP A 279 19.40 -23.72 -8.80
N PRO A 280 20.65 -23.33 -8.49
CA PRO A 280 21.74 -23.23 -9.48
C PRO A 280 22.03 -24.55 -10.21
N GLU A 281 21.94 -25.69 -9.52
CA GLU A 281 22.14 -27.01 -10.11
C GLU A 281 21.04 -27.38 -11.10
N ASP A 282 19.83 -26.85 -10.91
CA ASP A 282 18.74 -27.02 -11.84
C ASP A 282 18.83 -26.07 -13.06
N ILE A 283 19.46 -24.89 -12.92
CA ILE A 283 19.62 -23.88 -13.99
C ILE A 283 20.55 -24.36 -15.11
N GLN A 284 21.46 -25.29 -14.81
CA GLN A 284 22.34 -25.91 -15.82
C GLN A 284 21.63 -26.95 -16.70
N ASN A 285 20.40 -27.34 -16.35
CA ASN A 285 19.56 -28.19 -17.20
C ASN A 285 19.06 -27.40 -18.42
N ILE A 286 19.18 -27.98 -19.62
CA ILE A 286 18.76 -27.38 -20.90
C ILE A 286 17.30 -26.90 -20.84
N ALA A 287 16.42 -27.67 -20.18
CA ALA A 287 15.01 -27.29 -20.01
C ALA A 287 14.87 -25.98 -19.22
N ARG A 288 15.64 -25.78 -18.15
CA ARG A 288 15.57 -24.54 -17.35
C ARG A 288 16.27 -23.36 -18.01
N GLY A 289 17.34 -23.59 -18.77
CA GLY A 289 17.92 -22.53 -19.62
C GLY A 289 16.90 -21.97 -20.60
N GLU A 290 16.09 -22.85 -21.20
CA GLU A 290 15.02 -22.43 -22.09
C GLU A 290 13.85 -21.78 -21.36
N LEU A 291 13.52 -22.23 -20.15
CA LEU A 291 12.52 -21.57 -19.30
C LEU A 291 12.90 -20.11 -19.07
N VAL A 292 14.15 -19.84 -18.70
CA VAL A 292 14.67 -18.48 -18.50
C VAL A 292 14.56 -17.68 -19.81
N ARG A 293 14.92 -18.27 -20.97
CA ARG A 293 14.77 -17.61 -22.27
C ARG A 293 13.32 -17.20 -22.55
N ARG A 294 12.37 -18.13 -22.35
CA ARG A 294 10.93 -17.86 -22.54
C ARG A 294 10.43 -16.79 -21.57
N ALA A 295 10.79 -16.90 -20.30
CA ALA A 295 10.40 -15.91 -19.29
C ALA A 295 10.98 -14.53 -19.60
N CYS A 296 12.23 -14.43 -20.03
CA CYS A 296 12.83 -13.17 -20.48
C CYS A 296 12.08 -12.58 -21.68
N TYR A 297 11.60 -13.40 -22.62
CA TYR A 297 10.82 -12.90 -23.75
C TYR A 297 9.45 -12.37 -23.30
N TRP A 298 8.70 -13.16 -22.54
CA TRP A 298 7.30 -12.86 -22.20
C TRP A 298 7.10 -11.93 -21.00
N LEU A 299 8.05 -11.89 -20.07
CA LEU A 299 7.91 -11.18 -18.78
C LEU A 299 8.76 -9.89 -18.69
N THR A 300 9.52 -9.56 -19.76
CA THR A 300 10.23 -8.28 -19.88
C THR A 300 9.24 -7.13 -19.82
N GLY A 301 9.62 -6.03 -19.15
CA GLY A 301 8.80 -4.85 -18.99
C GLY A 301 8.52 -4.54 -17.52
N ARG A 302 7.28 -4.79 -17.05
CA ARG A 302 6.91 -4.44 -15.66
C ARG A 302 7.34 -5.55 -14.68
N PRO A 303 8.08 -5.23 -13.61
CA PRO A 303 8.54 -6.22 -12.61
C PRO A 303 7.42 -7.12 -12.06
N ARG A 304 6.19 -6.58 -11.94
CA ARG A 304 5.02 -7.33 -11.47
C ARG A 304 4.79 -8.62 -12.26
N PHE A 305 4.99 -8.62 -13.58
CA PHE A 305 4.73 -9.82 -14.37
C PHE A 305 5.68 -10.96 -14.03
N THR A 306 6.96 -10.64 -13.80
CA THR A 306 7.95 -11.61 -13.37
C THR A 306 7.68 -12.10 -11.94
N ALA A 307 7.37 -11.18 -11.02
CA ALA A 307 7.09 -11.52 -9.63
C ALA A 307 5.85 -12.42 -9.50
N SER A 308 4.74 -12.05 -10.14
CA SER A 308 3.51 -12.86 -10.14
C SER A 308 3.73 -14.22 -10.79
N TYR A 309 4.49 -14.32 -11.89
CA TYR A 309 4.84 -15.63 -12.44
C TYR A 309 5.59 -16.52 -11.43
N ILE A 310 6.58 -15.96 -10.71
CA ILE A 310 7.30 -16.69 -9.66
C ILE A 310 6.38 -17.11 -8.52
N GLU A 311 5.49 -16.23 -8.07
CA GLU A 311 4.48 -16.55 -7.06
C GLU A 311 3.62 -17.75 -7.49
N TYR A 312 3.12 -17.74 -8.73
CA TYR A 312 2.42 -18.90 -9.29
C TYR A 312 3.29 -20.14 -9.29
N LEU A 313 4.54 -20.02 -9.72
CA LEU A 313 5.45 -21.17 -9.77
C LEU A 313 5.71 -21.74 -8.37
N LEU A 314 5.86 -20.90 -7.35
CA LEU A 314 6.04 -21.29 -5.95
C LEU A 314 4.81 -21.99 -5.38
N HIS A 315 3.61 -21.48 -5.66
CA HIS A 315 2.36 -22.14 -5.26
C HIS A 315 2.22 -23.57 -5.85
N HIS A 316 2.86 -23.83 -6.98
CA HIS A 316 2.87 -25.15 -7.62
C HIS A 316 4.11 -25.98 -7.24
N GLY A 317 4.85 -25.57 -6.20
CA GLY A 317 6.04 -26.28 -5.72
C GLY A 317 7.14 -26.37 -6.76
N LEU A 318 7.27 -25.34 -7.61
CA LEU A 318 8.22 -25.26 -8.73
C LEU A 318 8.05 -26.36 -9.80
N LYS A 319 6.88 -27.03 -9.84
CA LYS A 319 6.58 -28.08 -10.80
C LYS A 319 6.02 -27.53 -12.11
N ASN A 320 6.39 -28.17 -13.22
CA ASN A 320 5.90 -27.87 -14.57
C ASN A 320 6.04 -26.38 -14.98
N PRO A 321 7.23 -25.78 -14.81
CA PRO A 321 7.41 -24.34 -14.98
C PRO A 321 7.06 -23.80 -16.38
N HIS A 322 7.24 -24.58 -17.44
CA HIS A 322 6.91 -24.16 -18.81
C HIS A 322 5.39 -24.10 -19.03
N ARG A 323 4.65 -25.11 -18.55
CA ARG A 323 3.18 -25.11 -18.62
C ARG A 323 2.58 -24.00 -17.77
N VAL A 324 3.14 -23.74 -16.59
CA VAL A 324 2.73 -22.61 -15.74
C VAL A 324 2.95 -21.29 -16.47
N LEU A 325 4.10 -21.10 -17.14
CA LEU A 325 4.39 -19.88 -17.91
C LEU A 325 3.39 -19.71 -19.07
N THR A 326 3.19 -20.73 -19.89
CA THR A 326 2.25 -20.68 -21.04
C THR A 326 0.85 -20.28 -20.60
N LYS A 327 0.34 -20.88 -19.53
CA LYS A 327 -0.99 -20.55 -18.99
C LYS A 327 -1.06 -19.19 -18.33
N TYR A 328 0.01 -18.77 -17.67
CA TYR A 328 0.10 -17.43 -17.13
C TYR A 328 0.00 -16.36 -18.24
N ILE A 329 0.70 -16.57 -19.37
CA ILE A 329 0.61 -15.68 -20.54
C ILE A 329 -0.77 -15.73 -21.17
N ASP A 330 -1.34 -16.93 -21.35
CA ASP A 330 -2.69 -17.10 -21.87
C ASP A 330 -3.74 -16.38 -21.01
N HIS A 331 -3.62 -16.47 -19.68
CA HIS A 331 -4.53 -15.76 -18.79
C HIS A 331 -4.43 -14.24 -18.96
N LEU A 332 -3.20 -13.70 -19.01
CA LEU A 332 -2.95 -12.27 -19.14
C LEU A 332 -3.32 -11.69 -20.50
N THR A 333 -3.09 -12.43 -21.58
CA THR A 333 -3.13 -11.91 -22.96
C THR A 333 -4.24 -12.48 -23.82
N LYS A 334 -4.89 -13.58 -23.38
CA LYS A 334 -5.81 -14.40 -24.20
C LYS A 334 -5.16 -15.00 -25.44
N PHE A 335 -3.84 -15.10 -25.42
CA PHE A 335 -3.04 -15.74 -26.44
C PHE A 335 -2.26 -16.88 -25.80
N THR A 336 -2.39 -18.09 -26.35
CA THR A 336 -1.64 -19.27 -25.90
C THR A 336 -0.31 -19.36 -26.66
N PRO A 337 0.84 -19.19 -26.00
CA PRO A 337 2.15 -19.36 -26.64
C PRO A 337 2.41 -20.80 -27.07
N ASN A 338 3.01 -20.99 -28.23
CA ASN A 338 3.45 -22.31 -28.74
C ASN A 338 4.98 -22.53 -28.63
N ASP A 339 5.71 -21.52 -28.14
CA ASP A 339 7.17 -21.55 -27.96
C ASP A 339 7.65 -22.54 -26.88
N GLY A 340 6.72 -23.08 -26.08
CA GLY A 340 6.97 -24.01 -24.99
C GLY A 340 6.72 -25.48 -25.26
N GLU A 341 6.02 -25.83 -26.35
CA GLU A 341 5.39 -27.16 -26.52
C GLU A 341 6.34 -28.36 -26.39
N ALA A 342 7.59 -28.22 -26.84
CA ALA A 342 8.59 -29.27 -26.72
C ALA A 342 8.93 -29.57 -25.25
N TRP A 343 9.04 -28.53 -24.43
CA TRP A 343 9.44 -28.60 -23.02
C TRP A 343 8.27 -29.02 -22.14
N GLU A 344 7.07 -28.51 -22.43
CA GLU A 344 5.85 -28.91 -21.75
C GLU A 344 5.54 -30.41 -21.90
N ARG A 345 5.94 -31.03 -23.02
CA ARG A 345 5.82 -32.48 -23.24
C ARG A 345 6.79 -33.30 -22.39
N MET A 346 7.92 -32.73 -21.98
CA MET A 346 8.89 -33.36 -21.09
C MET A 346 8.49 -33.25 -19.61
N GLU A 347 7.56 -32.35 -19.28
CA GLU A 347 7.03 -32.17 -17.94
C GLU A 347 6.05 -33.30 -17.56
N VAL A 348 6.40 -34.04 -16.51
CA VAL A 348 5.88 -35.39 -16.20
C VAL A 348 4.43 -35.39 -15.68
N THR A 349 3.89 -34.25 -15.24
CA THR A 349 2.57 -34.19 -14.57
C THR A 349 1.60 -33.29 -15.35
N LYS A 350 0.43 -33.81 -15.72
CA LYS A 350 -0.69 -32.95 -16.14
C LYS A 350 -1.11 -32.10 -14.95
N LEU A 351 -1.08 -30.78 -15.10
CA LEU A 351 -1.56 -29.84 -14.09
C LEU A 351 -3.07 -30.08 -13.89
N THR A 352 -3.46 -30.53 -12.70
CA THR A 352 -4.86 -30.63 -12.25
C THR A 352 -5.25 -29.25 -11.67
N TRP A 353 -6.13 -28.52 -12.36
CA TRP A 353 -6.40 -27.10 -12.08
C TRP A 353 -7.63 -26.90 -11.20
N GLU A 354 -7.46 -26.16 -10.10
CA GLU A 354 -8.48 -25.27 -9.50
C GLU A 354 -7.74 -24.17 -8.68
N VAL A 355 -7.10 -23.19 -9.32
CA VAL A 355 -6.57 -22.02 -8.63
C VAL A 355 -6.89 -20.76 -9.44
N GLY A 356 -7.44 -19.74 -8.76
CA GLY A 356 -7.73 -18.44 -9.37
C GLY A 356 -6.44 -17.77 -9.84
N TYR A 357 -6.41 -17.40 -11.11
CA TYR A 357 -5.38 -16.50 -11.65
C TYR A 357 -5.53 -15.10 -11.03
N PRO A 358 -4.49 -14.24 -11.01
CA PRO A 358 -4.63 -12.92 -10.40
C PRO A 358 -5.62 -12.09 -11.23
N PRO A 359 -6.30 -11.11 -10.62
CA PRO A 359 -7.22 -10.25 -11.36
C PRO A 359 -6.49 -9.65 -12.56
N ARG A 360 -7.14 -9.66 -13.73
CA ARG A 360 -6.54 -9.16 -14.98
C ARG A 360 -6.02 -7.73 -14.74
N PRO A 361 -4.70 -7.49 -14.79
CA PRO A 361 -4.17 -6.15 -14.54
C PRO A 361 -4.43 -5.21 -15.72
N PHE A 362 -4.82 -5.77 -16.87
CA PHE A 362 -5.20 -5.05 -18.08
C PHE A 362 -6.64 -5.41 -18.47
N ASP A 363 -7.50 -4.40 -18.43
CA ASP A 363 -8.79 -4.42 -19.08
C ASP A 363 -8.62 -3.82 -20.47
N PHE A 364 -8.49 -4.69 -21.48
CA PHE A 364 -8.30 -4.25 -22.87
C PHE A 364 -9.52 -3.52 -23.44
N GLU A 365 -10.70 -3.64 -22.81
CA GLU A 365 -11.90 -2.88 -23.20
C GLU A 365 -11.76 -1.39 -22.89
N ARG A 366 -10.87 -1.01 -21.96
CA ARG A 366 -10.58 0.40 -21.63
C ARG A 366 -9.60 1.09 -22.59
N ILE A 367 -9.06 0.36 -23.57
CA ILE A 367 -8.06 0.87 -24.54
C ILE A 367 -8.70 1.19 -25.90
N GLN A 368 -9.99 0.90 -26.10
CA GLN A 368 -10.74 1.25 -27.31
C GLN A 368 -11.45 2.59 -27.20
#